data_AF-A0A0P9NXB3-F1
#
_entry.id   AF-A0A0P9NXB3-F1
#
_cell.length_a   1.000
_cell.length_b   1.000
_cell.length_c   1.000
_cell.angle_alpha   90.00
_cell.angle_beta   90.00
_cell.angle_gamma   90.00
#
_symmetry.space_group_name_H-M   'P 1'
#
loop_
_entity.id
_entity.type
_entity.pdbx_description
1 polymer ?
#
loop_
_entity_poly.entity_id
_entity_poly.type
_entity_poly.pdbx_seq_one_letter_code
_entity_poly.pdbx_strand_id
1 'polypeptide(L)' 'MSRQPYLSGDAFGMGDIPLGCFAYGWFEMPIERPPLPHLQAWYERLKTRPAYRKAVMTPLT' A
#
# COMPACT_ATOMS: atom_id res chain seq x y z
N MET A 1 -9.04 -3.35 6.22
CA MET A 1 -9.72 -2.19 5.59
C MET A 1 -11.14 -2.52 5.10
N SER A 2 -11.82 -3.47 5.73
CA SER A 2 -13.20 -3.82 5.38
C SER A 2 -14.22 -2.76 5.79
N ARG A 3 -13.84 -1.84 6.69
CA ARG A 3 -14.72 -0.78 7.22
C ARG A 3 -14.31 0.64 6.80
N GLN A 4 -13.05 0.86 6.47
CA GLN A 4 -12.49 2.18 6.20
C GLN A 4 -11.49 2.17 5.03
N PRO A 5 -11.44 3.24 4.24
CA PRO A 5 -10.65 3.34 3.01
C PRO A 5 -9.15 3.56 3.22
N TYR A 6 -8.71 3.95 4.42
CA TYR A 6 -7.31 4.10 4.81
C TYR A 6 -7.07 3.53 6.21
N LEU A 7 -5.81 3.26 6.56
CA LEU A 7 -5.46 2.92 7.96
C LEU A 7 -5.68 4.12 8.89
N SER A 8 -5.57 5.33 8.34
CA SER A 8 -5.85 6.58 9.05
C SER A 8 -7.34 6.93 9.11
N GLY A 9 -8.24 6.07 8.59
CA GLY A 9 -9.68 6.30 8.58
C GLY A 9 -10.24 6.61 7.19
N ASP A 10 -11.03 7.67 7.10
CA ASP A 10 -11.74 8.02 5.85
C ASP A 10 -10.85 8.67 4.80
N ALA A 11 -9.68 9.19 5.20
CA ALA A 11 -8.70 9.83 4.33
C ALA A 11 -7.28 9.29 4.59
N PHE A 12 -6.41 9.42 3.59
CA PHE A 12 -4.99 9.07 3.71
C PHE A 12 -4.33 9.91 4.79
N GLY A 13 -3.53 9.29 5.65
CA GLY A 13 -2.82 9.99 6.71
C GLY A 13 -1.54 9.27 7.17
N MET A 14 -1.04 9.71 8.32
CA MET A 14 0.21 9.23 8.90
C MET A 14 0.22 7.71 9.13
N GLY A 15 -0.93 7.09 9.44
CA GLY A 15 -1.04 5.65 9.66
C GLY A 15 -0.77 4.82 8.40
N ASP A 16 -0.98 5.38 7.21
CA ASP A 16 -0.81 4.70 5.93
C ASP A 16 0.65 4.67 5.46
N ILE A 17 1.49 5.57 5.97
CA ILE A 17 2.87 5.74 5.48
C ILE A 17 3.75 4.54 5.86
N PRO A 18 3.85 4.11 7.14
CA PRO A 18 4.74 3.01 7.50
C PRO A 18 4.33 1.70 6.82
N LEU A 19 3.03 1.36 6.84
CA LEU A 19 2.57 0.13 6.19
C LEU A 19 2.67 0.22 4.67
N GLY A 20 2.46 1.41 4.09
CA GLY A 20 2.64 1.65 2.66
C GLY A 20 4.06 1.29 2.20
N CYS A 21 5.09 1.70 2.95
CA CYS A 21 6.48 1.36 2.63
C CYS A 21 6.71 -0.16 2.55
N PHE A 22 6.16 -0.93 3.48
CA PHE A 22 6.28 -2.40 3.47
C PHE A 22 5.37 -3.07 2.44
N ALA A 23 4.21 -2.49 2.16
CA ALA A 23 3.25 -3.04 1.21
C ALA A 23 3.84 -3.17 -0.19
N TYR A 24 4.66 -2.21 -0.63
CA TYR A 24 5.36 -2.31 -1.90
C TYR A 24 6.20 -3.60 -2.00
N GLY A 25 7.06 -3.85 -1.01
CA GLY A 25 7.84 -5.09 -0.94
C GLY A 25 6.95 -6.34 -0.92
N TRP A 26 5.90 -6.34 -0.10
CA TRP A 26 4.95 -7.44 -0.03
C TRP A 26 4.31 -7.78 -1.38
N PHE A 27 3.92 -6.77 -2.18
CA PHE A 27 3.24 -6.95 -3.46
C PHE A 27 4.15 -7.24 -4.66
N GLU A 28 5.43 -6.87 -4.60
CA GLU A 28 6.38 -7.08 -5.71
C GLU A 28 7.25 -8.34 -5.54
N MET A 29 7.49 -8.81 -4.31
CA MET A 29 8.30 -10.03 -4.09
C MET A 29 7.64 -11.28 -4.71
N PRO A 30 8.39 -12.20 -5.35
CA PRO A 30 7.83 -13.41 -5.97
C PRO A 30 7.46 -14.48 -4.92
N ILE A 31 6.44 -14.21 -4.12
CA ILE A 31 5.90 -15.09 -3.08
C ILE A 31 4.42 -15.40 -3.38
N GLU A 32 3.96 -16.59 -3.01
CA GLU A 32 2.54 -16.93 -3.04
C GLU A 32 1.79 -16.18 -1.95
N ARG A 33 0.63 -15.60 -2.28
CA ARG A 33 -0.13 -14.74 -1.36
C ARG A 33 -1.60 -15.11 -1.38
N PRO A 34 -2.27 -15.14 -0.21
CA PRO A 34 -3.72 -15.28 -0.16
C PRO A 34 -4.40 -14.04 -0.77
N PRO A 35 -5.61 -14.18 -1.33
CA PRO A 35 -6.37 -13.05 -1.83
C PRO A 35 -6.80 -12.14 -0.66
N LEU A 36 -6.29 -10.91 -0.67
CA LEU A 36 -6.61 -9.87 0.31
C LEU A 36 -7.18 -8.64 -0.40
N PRO A 37 -8.45 -8.69 -0.88
CA PRO A 37 -8.99 -7.68 -1.80
C PRO A 37 -9.00 -6.26 -1.22
N HIS A 38 -9.29 -6.10 0.07
CA HIS A 38 -9.29 -4.78 0.71
C HIS A 38 -7.88 -4.20 0.88
N LEU A 39 -6.88 -5.06 1.11
CA LEU A 39 -5.48 -4.65 1.19
C LEU A 39 -4.97 -4.25 -0.20
N GLN A 40 -5.31 -5.04 -1.22
CA GLN A 40 -4.96 -4.72 -2.61
C GLN A 40 -5.60 -3.41 -3.07
N ALA A 41 -6.89 -3.19 -2.79
CA ALA A 41 -7.57 -1.94 -3.15
C ALA A 41 -6.97 -0.70 -2.46
N TRP A 42 -6.46 -0.84 -1.24
CA TRP A 42 -5.70 0.23 -0.59
C TRP A 42 -4.33 0.46 -1.22
N TYR A 43 -3.59 -0.61 -1.53
CA TYR A 43 -2.30 -0.51 -2.20
C TYR A 43 -2.42 0.15 -3.58
N GLU A 44 -3.43 -0.19 -4.37
CA GLU A 44 -3.70 0.49 -5.66
C GLU A 44 -3.98 1.99 -5.48
N ARG A 45 -4.68 2.39 -4.41
CA ARG A 45 -4.86 3.81 -4.08
C ARG A 45 -3.53 4.49 -3.74
N LEU A 46 -2.62 3.83 -3.04
CA LEU A 46 -1.29 4.37 -2.76
C LEU A 46 -0.48 4.58 -4.05
N LYS A 47 -0.51 3.61 -4.98
CA LYS A 47 0.19 3.68 -6.28
C LYS A 47 -0.22 4.89 -7.12
N THR A 48 -1.44 5.40 -6.97
CA THR A 48 -1.90 6.60 -7.70
C THR A 48 -1.15 7.87 -7.28
N ARG A 49 -0.57 7.91 -6.07
CA ARG A 49 0.07 9.10 -5.49
C ARG A 49 1.47 9.34 -6.06
N PRO A 50 1.77 10.51 -6.65
CA PRO A 50 3.11 10.80 -7.19
C PRO A 50 4.23 10.69 -6.15
N ALA A 51 3.97 11.14 -4.91
CA ALA A 51 4.95 11.05 -3.82
C ALA A 51 5.28 9.60 -3.44
N TYR A 52 4.28 8.72 -3.44
CA TYR A 52 4.47 7.30 -3.14
C TYR A 52 5.27 6.61 -4.25
N ARG A 53 4.93 6.88 -5.52
CA ARG A 53 5.70 6.38 -6.68
C ARG A 53 7.17 6.82 -6.63
N LYS A 54 7.43 8.07 -6.27
CA LYS A 54 8.79 8.62 -6.20
C LYS A 54 9.62 8.07 -5.03
N ALA A 55 9.00 7.91 -3.85
CA ALA A 55 9.73 7.62 -2.62
C ALA A 55 9.72 6.16 -2.20
N VAL A 56 8.73 5.37 -2.63
CA VAL A 56 8.53 3.98 -2.19
C VAL A 56 8.69 2.99 -3.34
N MET A 57 8.14 3.29 -4.52
CA MET A 57 8.17 2.37 -5.68
C MET A 57 9.49 2.45 -6.45
N THR A 58 10.61 2.36 -5.74
CA THR A 58 11.95 2.25 -6.31
C THR A 58 12.30 0.77 -6.47
N PRO A 59 13.26 0.41 -7.34
CA PRO A 59 13.70 -0.98 -7.47
C PRO A 59 13.99 -1.62 -6.11
N LEU A 60 13.44 -2.80 -5.87
CA LEU A 60 13.77 -3.62 -4.70
C LEU A 60 15.15 -4.22 -4.95
N THR A 61 16.19 -3.54 -4.45
CA THR A 61 17.57 -4.06 -4.35
C THR A 61 17.77 -4.92 -3.11
#